data_AF-A0A3B8ZYK3-F1
#
_entry.id   AF-A0A3B8ZYK3-F1
#
_cell.length_a   1.000
_cell.length_b   1.000
_cell.length_c   1.000
_cell.angle_alpha   90.00
_cell.angle_beta   90.00
_cell.angle_gamma   90.00
#
_symmetry.space_group_name_H-M   'P 1'
#
loop_
_entity.id
_entity.type
_entity.pdbx_description
1 polymer ?
#
loop_
_entity_poly.entity_id
_entity_poly.type
_entity_poly.pdbx_seq_one_letter_code
_entity_poly.pdbx_strand_id
1 'polypeptide(L)'
;MLQSRRATGCRHNSQKDESVLSLSLPSRPRVLFLISLTFFLAGCWADKPAAPRAIADPPLPSVKIENPPTLPPELPVPAAVVVPPAPTSPVAPGVGPEAAAVPSAVPAAAVKPVAAKSGRLAGEDPEFARKCGWPVACSEPLPGAILPAKRIVAYYGNPMSRRMGALGQYPKEEMLKRLKEEVNEWEKADPKLPVQPALHLVAVVAQDIPGKSGKYRKIMDDDMVNMVYAWAKEEKALLFLDIQTGHEDIRTLLPRFEWILKNPDVHLGIDPEFNLVTSLVVPGTKIGTYDAAEINFVTEFLQGLVQKYKLPPKVLTVHRFTQNGVTNARKIVLRPEVQVVMHMDGWGGSWLKRTSYRDYVVAEPVQYTGFKIFYHNDTKKGDPLMAPADLLRLNPQPLYIQYQ
;
A
#
# COMPACT_ATOMS: atom_id res chain seq x y z
N MET A 1 -2.56 -36.19 -51.45
CA MET A 1 -2.65 -36.49 -52.90
C MET A 1 -2.64 -35.17 -53.65
N LEU A 2 -1.94 -35.07 -54.80
CA LEU A 2 -1.88 -33.91 -55.72
C LEU A 2 -1.33 -32.57 -55.11
N GLN A 3 -0.63 -31.67 -55.82
CA GLN A 3 0.15 -31.78 -57.06
C GLN A 3 1.19 -30.61 -57.16
N SER A 4 2.38 -30.87 -57.71
CA SER A 4 3.14 -30.10 -58.75
C SER A 4 2.89 -28.58 -58.91
N ARG A 5 3.84 -27.62 -59.10
CA ARG A 5 5.25 -27.48 -59.60
C ARG A 5 5.78 -26.07 -59.18
N ARG A 6 7.00 -25.50 -59.40
CA ARG A 6 8.34 -25.83 -59.97
C ARG A 6 9.40 -24.92 -59.27
N ALA A 7 10.72 -25.14 -59.31
CA ALA A 7 11.77 -24.59 -60.22
C ALA A 7 11.62 -23.10 -60.64
N THR A 8 12.67 -22.25 -60.75
CA THR A 8 14.15 -22.41 -60.87
C THR A 8 14.92 -21.45 -59.93
N GLY A 9 16.19 -21.65 -59.52
CA GLY A 9 17.45 -21.44 -60.27
C GLY A 9 17.92 -19.97 -60.18
N CYS A 10 19.20 -19.60 -59.99
CA CYS A 10 20.47 -20.32 -60.18
C CYS A 10 21.56 -19.93 -59.12
N ARG A 11 22.76 -20.51 -59.20
CA ARG A 11 23.92 -20.29 -58.31
C ARG A 11 24.78 -19.09 -58.73
N HIS A 12 25.55 -18.56 -57.78
CA HIS A 12 26.99 -18.31 -57.97
C HIS A 12 27.80 -18.71 -56.72
N ASN A 13 29.12 -18.77 -56.83
CA ASN A 13 30.01 -19.53 -55.93
C ASN A 13 31.33 -18.76 -55.65
N SER A 14 32.18 -19.36 -54.80
CA SER A 14 33.51 -18.91 -54.34
C SER A 14 33.46 -17.98 -53.11
N GLN A 15 33.86 -18.36 -51.90
CA GLN A 15 35.06 -19.08 -51.40
C GLN A 15 36.31 -18.18 -51.34
N LYS A 16 36.74 -17.86 -50.11
CA LYS A 16 38.04 -18.30 -49.55
C LYS A 16 38.17 -17.97 -48.06
N ASP A 17 38.88 -18.84 -47.35
CA ASP A 17 39.32 -18.68 -45.97
C ASP A 17 40.64 -17.89 -45.89
N GLU A 18 40.85 -17.22 -44.76
CA GLU A 18 42.10 -17.09 -43.98
C GLU A 18 41.84 -16.05 -42.86
N SER A 19 42.40 -16.05 -41.66
CA SER A 19 43.04 -17.04 -40.77
C SER A 19 43.58 -16.23 -39.59
N VAL A 20 43.41 -16.72 -38.35
CA VAL A 20 44.25 -16.44 -37.15
C VAL A 20 44.84 -15.02 -36.99
N LEU A 21 44.39 -14.30 -35.95
CA LEU A 21 45.31 -13.51 -35.12
C LEU A 21 44.80 -13.32 -33.69
N SER A 22 45.26 -14.18 -32.78
CA SER A 22 45.10 -14.00 -31.34
C SER A 22 46.16 -13.04 -30.80
N LEU A 23 45.74 -11.94 -30.18
CA LEU A 23 46.62 -11.06 -29.41
C LEU A 23 46.18 -11.00 -27.95
N SER A 24 47.17 -10.89 -27.06
CA SER A 24 47.04 -11.12 -25.63
C SER A 24 48.00 -10.22 -24.85
N LEU A 25 47.66 -9.94 -23.58
CA LEU A 25 48.47 -9.23 -22.58
C LEU A 25 48.71 -7.73 -22.88
N PRO A 26 49.17 -6.92 -21.89
CA PRO A 26 49.53 -7.27 -20.52
C PRO A 26 48.70 -6.60 -19.41
N SER A 27 48.78 -7.19 -18.21
CA SER A 27 48.39 -6.59 -16.94
C SER A 27 49.62 -6.24 -16.10
N ARG A 28 49.60 -5.11 -15.37
CA ARG A 28 50.46 -4.71 -14.20
C ARG A 28 50.38 -3.18 -13.99
N PRO A 29 50.82 -2.63 -12.83
CA PRO A 29 50.87 -3.21 -11.49
C PRO A 29 50.12 -2.33 -10.45
N ARG A 30 50.03 -2.79 -9.19
CA ARG A 30 49.74 -1.92 -8.05
C ARG A 30 51.01 -1.21 -7.60
N VAL A 31 50.95 0.07 -7.26
CA VAL A 31 51.99 0.78 -6.52
C VAL A 31 51.48 1.06 -5.12
N LEU A 32 52.20 0.54 -4.12
CA LEU A 32 51.90 0.73 -2.70
C LEU A 32 53.03 1.58 -2.10
N PHE A 33 52.74 2.83 -1.71
CA PHE A 33 53.72 3.66 -1.01
C PHE A 33 53.64 3.37 0.50
N LEU A 34 54.46 2.43 0.98
CA LEU A 34 54.88 2.45 2.37
C LEU A 34 55.99 3.48 2.53
N ILE A 35 55.80 4.41 3.46
CA ILE A 35 56.91 5.14 4.09
C ILE A 35 56.94 4.70 5.55
N SER A 36 58.08 4.15 5.96
CA SER A 36 58.36 3.77 7.33
C SER A 36 59.80 4.13 7.61
N LEU A 37 60.06 4.89 8.67
CA LEU A 37 61.23 4.66 9.52
C LEU A 37 61.12 5.36 10.90
N THR A 38 61.26 4.52 11.93
CA THR A 38 61.95 4.75 13.22
C THR A 38 61.73 6.02 14.05
N PHE A 39 61.29 5.75 15.28
CA PHE A 39 61.59 6.49 16.52
C PHE A 39 63.05 6.99 16.64
N PHE A 40 63.23 8.04 17.44
CA PHE A 40 64.40 8.20 18.32
C PHE A 40 63.93 8.57 19.74
N LEU A 41 64.71 8.21 20.76
CA LEU A 41 64.35 8.35 22.18
C LEU A 41 65.47 9.03 22.98
N ALA A 42 65.21 10.24 23.47
CA ALA A 42 65.95 10.95 24.54
C ALA A 42 65.12 12.17 24.99
N GLY A 43 65.20 12.67 26.23
CA GLY A 43 65.92 12.13 27.39
C GLY A 43 66.35 13.21 28.40
N CYS A 44 65.45 13.63 29.29
CA CYS A 44 65.71 14.59 30.39
C CYS A 44 66.07 16.05 29.95
N TRP A 45 65.97 17.08 30.79
CA TRP A 45 65.53 17.17 32.20
C TRP A 45 64.70 18.44 32.48
N ALA A 46 64.38 18.68 33.75
CA ALA A 46 63.35 19.61 34.22
C ALA A 46 63.63 21.11 33.96
N ASP A 47 62.53 21.89 33.88
CA ASP A 47 62.37 23.03 34.78
C ASP A 47 60.88 23.28 35.12
N LYS A 48 60.59 24.02 36.19
CA LYS A 48 59.22 24.15 36.75
C LYS A 48 58.83 25.60 37.10
N PRO A 49 57.78 26.17 36.48
CA PRO A 49 57.07 27.30 37.07
C PRO A 49 55.56 27.06 37.27
N ALA A 50 54.98 27.98 38.05
CA ALA A 50 53.59 28.09 38.55
C ALA A 50 52.43 27.45 37.75
N ALA A 51 51.46 26.91 38.49
CA ALA A 51 50.15 26.52 37.94
C ALA A 51 49.34 27.75 37.48
N PRO A 52 48.69 27.72 36.31
CA PRO A 52 47.79 28.78 35.87
C PRO A 52 46.51 28.79 36.71
N ARG A 53 45.97 29.99 36.97
CA ARG A 53 44.63 30.15 37.55
C ARG A 53 43.57 29.67 36.55
N ALA A 54 42.48 29.10 37.05
CA ALA A 54 41.29 28.86 36.24
C ALA A 54 40.74 30.20 35.72
N ILE A 55 40.82 30.40 34.41
CA ILE A 55 40.04 31.39 33.68
C ILE A 55 38.76 30.66 33.28
N ALA A 56 37.60 31.16 33.71
CA ALA A 56 36.33 30.62 33.23
C ALA A 56 36.11 31.09 31.79
N ASP A 57 35.86 30.15 30.87
CA ASP A 57 35.48 30.50 29.51
C ASP A 57 34.20 31.35 29.53
N PRO A 58 34.12 32.43 28.72
CA PRO A 58 32.87 33.16 28.57
C PRO A 58 31.81 32.23 27.95
N PRO A 59 30.56 32.25 28.44
CA PRO A 59 29.54 31.33 27.96
C PRO A 59 29.31 31.53 26.46
N LEU A 60 29.37 30.42 25.70
CA LEU A 60 29.05 30.40 24.28
C LEU A 60 27.65 31.04 24.07
N PRO A 61 27.46 31.90 23.05
CA PRO A 61 26.19 32.55 22.82
C PRO A 61 25.13 31.49 22.55
N SER A 62 24.09 31.48 23.39
CA SER A 62 23.02 30.49 23.33
C SER A 62 22.31 30.56 21.98
N VAL A 63 22.65 29.64 21.08
CA VAL A 63 21.86 29.40 19.86
C VAL A 63 20.48 28.98 20.33
N LYS A 64 19.51 29.90 20.23
CA LYS A 64 18.11 29.53 20.35
C LYS A 64 17.85 28.52 19.25
N ILE A 65 17.47 27.31 19.66
CA ILE A 65 16.79 26.38 18.76
C ILE A 65 15.48 27.09 18.41
N GLU A 66 15.44 27.69 17.23
CA GLU A 66 14.17 28.17 16.69
C GLU A 66 13.22 26.98 16.61
N ASN A 67 11.95 27.20 16.95
CA ASN A 67 10.97 26.12 16.93
C ASN A 67 10.98 25.44 15.55
N PRO A 68 10.82 24.10 15.47
CA PRO A 68 10.66 23.43 14.18
C PRO A 68 9.55 24.15 13.39
N PRO A 69 9.73 24.35 12.07
CA PRO A 69 8.87 25.21 11.27
C PRO A 69 7.41 24.83 11.49
N THR A 70 6.59 25.82 11.84
CA THR A 70 5.21 25.63 12.24
C THR A 70 4.49 24.83 11.16
N LEU A 71 4.10 23.59 11.50
CA LEU A 71 3.40 22.71 10.58
C LEU A 71 2.21 23.48 9.97
N PRO A 72 2.08 23.54 8.63
CA PRO A 72 0.92 24.18 8.01
C PRO A 72 -0.38 23.57 8.57
N PRO A 73 -1.48 24.35 8.60
CA PRO A 73 -2.70 23.99 9.33
C PRO A 73 -3.17 22.56 9.01
N GLU A 74 -3.59 21.84 10.06
CA GLU A 74 -3.95 20.41 10.00
C GLU A 74 -4.88 20.15 8.81
N LEU A 75 -4.54 19.16 7.99
CA LEU A 75 -5.32 18.84 6.80
C LEU A 75 -6.75 18.45 7.21
N PRO A 76 -7.79 19.01 6.56
CA PRO A 76 -9.14 18.51 6.74
C PRO A 76 -9.17 17.06 6.28
N VAL A 77 -9.53 16.15 7.19
CA VAL A 77 -9.80 14.76 6.83
C VAL A 77 -11.10 14.76 6.02
N PRO A 78 -11.12 14.20 4.80
CA PRO A 78 -12.36 14.11 4.02
C PRO A 78 -13.40 13.33 4.84
N ALA A 79 -14.64 13.84 4.87
CA ALA A 79 -15.69 13.27 5.71
C ALA A 79 -15.95 11.80 5.32
N ALA A 80 -15.68 10.88 6.26
CA ALA A 80 -15.88 9.46 6.05
C ALA A 80 -17.37 9.19 5.76
N VAL A 81 -17.69 8.75 4.54
CA VAL A 81 -19.06 8.49 4.11
C VAL A 81 -19.60 7.32 4.92
N VAL A 82 -20.52 7.60 5.85
CA VAL A 82 -21.26 6.56 6.56
C VAL A 82 -22.19 5.88 5.56
N VAL A 83 -21.81 4.71 5.07
CA VAL A 83 -22.64 3.92 4.16
C VAL A 83 -23.77 3.29 4.97
N PRO A 84 -25.05 3.64 4.74
CA PRO A 84 -26.14 2.83 5.26
C PRO A 84 -26.13 1.45 4.56
N PRO A 85 -26.64 0.38 5.19
CA PRO A 85 -26.83 -0.89 4.50
C PRO A 85 -27.68 -0.69 3.24
N ALA A 86 -27.29 -1.35 2.15
CA ALA A 86 -27.82 -1.06 0.82
C ALA A 86 -29.36 -1.19 0.75
N PRO A 87 -30.09 -0.18 0.23
CA PRO A 87 -31.53 -0.29 0.06
C PRO A 87 -31.86 -1.28 -1.06
N THR A 88 -32.82 -2.16 -0.81
CA THR A 88 -33.41 -3.03 -1.85
C THR A 88 -34.14 -2.19 -2.89
N SER A 89 -33.82 -2.37 -4.18
CA SER A 89 -34.32 -1.54 -5.28
C SER A 89 -35.85 -1.51 -5.41
N PRO A 90 -36.44 -0.37 -5.82
CA PRO A 90 -37.90 -0.17 -5.83
C PRO A 90 -38.57 -0.70 -7.10
N VAL A 91 -39.90 -0.85 -7.03
CA VAL A 91 -40.82 -0.95 -8.18
C VAL A 91 -41.94 0.06 -8.01
N ALA A 92 -42.30 0.75 -9.10
CA ALA A 92 -43.33 1.79 -9.21
C ALA A 92 -43.84 1.83 -10.67
N PRO A 93 -44.95 2.51 -11.02
CA PRO A 93 -45.77 3.42 -10.19
C PRO A 93 -47.29 3.11 -10.17
N GLY A 94 -48.03 3.82 -9.31
CA GLY A 94 -49.50 3.85 -9.28
C GLY A 94 -50.00 4.98 -8.36
N VAL A 95 -50.94 5.80 -8.83
CA VAL A 95 -51.39 7.06 -8.17
C VAL A 95 -52.28 6.77 -6.95
N GLY A 96 -52.22 7.60 -5.91
CA GLY A 96 -53.02 7.52 -4.66
C GLY A 96 -54.41 8.19 -4.75
N PRO A 97 -55.00 8.73 -3.66
CA PRO A 97 -54.38 9.11 -2.37
C PRO A 97 -55.12 8.70 -1.06
N GLU A 98 -54.52 9.09 0.07
CA GLU A 98 -55.16 9.50 1.35
C GLU A 98 -55.56 8.46 2.44
N ALA A 99 -55.60 8.96 3.69
CA ALA A 99 -56.28 8.45 4.89
C ALA A 99 -55.86 7.11 5.57
N ALA A 100 -54.77 7.18 6.34
CA ALA A 100 -54.69 6.88 7.79
C ALA A 100 -55.05 5.48 8.39
N ALA A 101 -54.67 5.34 9.67
CA ALA A 101 -54.92 4.25 10.63
C ALA A 101 -54.15 2.92 10.48
N VAL A 102 -53.64 2.43 11.61
CA VAL A 102 -52.97 1.12 11.78
C VAL A 102 -54.01 0.07 12.14
N PRO A 103 -53.87 -1.19 11.68
CA PRO A 103 -53.89 -2.27 12.66
C PRO A 103 -53.01 -3.50 12.35
N SER A 104 -52.30 -3.94 13.39
CA SER A 104 -51.99 -5.34 13.74
C SER A 104 -51.16 -6.23 12.79
N ALA A 105 -50.68 -7.35 13.34
CA ALA A 105 -49.78 -8.30 12.68
C ALA A 105 -50.53 -9.45 11.99
N VAL A 106 -49.95 -9.94 10.90
CA VAL A 106 -50.34 -11.14 10.14
C VAL A 106 -49.05 -11.95 9.89
N PRO A 107 -49.05 -13.29 10.00
CA PRO A 107 -47.84 -14.02 10.43
C PRO A 107 -46.81 -14.29 9.33
N ALA A 108 -45.55 -14.51 9.76
CA ALA A 108 -44.46 -14.92 8.90
C ALA A 108 -44.71 -16.30 8.26
N ALA A 109 -44.88 -16.34 6.93
CA ALA A 109 -44.91 -17.59 6.18
C ALA A 109 -43.55 -18.30 6.27
N ALA A 110 -43.57 -19.60 6.54
CA ALA A 110 -42.38 -20.34 6.95
C ALA A 110 -41.36 -20.53 5.81
N VAL A 111 -40.29 -19.73 5.81
CA VAL A 111 -39.05 -20.05 5.09
C VAL A 111 -38.45 -21.30 5.72
N LYS A 112 -38.36 -22.41 4.97
CA LYS A 112 -37.74 -23.64 5.45
C LYS A 112 -36.26 -23.37 5.79
N PRO A 113 -35.78 -23.71 7.00
CA PRO A 113 -34.39 -23.45 7.37
C PRO A 113 -33.45 -24.34 6.56
N VAL A 114 -32.70 -23.73 5.64
CA VAL A 114 -31.53 -24.36 5.04
C VAL A 114 -30.45 -24.42 6.12
N ALA A 115 -30.23 -25.61 6.68
CA ALA A 115 -29.38 -25.79 7.84
C ALA A 115 -27.95 -25.26 7.61
N ALA A 116 -27.52 -24.30 8.42
CA ALA A 116 -26.17 -23.74 8.39
C ALA A 116 -25.15 -24.80 8.84
N LYS A 117 -24.55 -25.51 7.88
CA LYS A 117 -23.66 -26.65 8.13
C LYS A 117 -22.26 -26.29 8.67
N SER A 118 -21.99 -25.03 8.99
CA SER A 118 -20.84 -24.68 9.83
C SER A 118 -21.14 -23.49 10.74
N GLY A 119 -20.75 -23.59 12.01
CA GLY A 119 -20.77 -22.48 12.98
C GLY A 119 -19.57 -21.54 12.81
N ARG A 120 -19.18 -21.25 11.56
CA ARG A 120 -18.08 -20.34 11.21
C ARG A 120 -18.62 -18.91 11.09
N LEU A 121 -17.80 -17.92 11.44
CA LEU A 121 -18.18 -16.53 11.22
C LEU A 121 -18.06 -16.15 9.74
N ALA A 122 -18.66 -15.03 9.34
CA ALA A 122 -18.50 -14.51 7.99
C ALA A 122 -17.02 -14.34 7.63
N GLY A 123 -16.65 -14.72 6.41
CA GLY A 123 -15.27 -14.69 5.93
C GLY A 123 -14.36 -15.82 6.45
N GLU A 124 -14.81 -16.71 7.34
CA GLU A 124 -13.98 -17.82 7.86
C GLU A 124 -14.13 -19.15 7.11
N ASP A 125 -15.05 -19.25 6.15
CA ASP A 125 -15.38 -20.50 5.46
C ASP A 125 -14.46 -20.76 4.23
N PRO A 126 -13.58 -21.77 4.26
CA PRO A 126 -12.74 -22.12 3.12
C PRO A 126 -13.54 -22.74 1.96
N GLU A 127 -14.71 -23.33 2.22
CA GLU A 127 -15.56 -23.90 1.16
C GLU A 127 -16.16 -22.77 0.29
N PHE A 128 -16.66 -21.70 0.93
CA PHE A 128 -17.06 -20.48 0.25
C PHE A 128 -15.89 -19.85 -0.54
N ALA A 129 -14.72 -19.67 0.09
CA ALA A 129 -13.55 -19.09 -0.58
C ALA A 129 -13.13 -19.90 -1.83
N ARG A 130 -13.04 -21.23 -1.72
CA ARG A 130 -12.75 -22.11 -2.87
C ARG A 130 -13.82 -22.02 -3.96
N LYS A 131 -15.11 -21.96 -3.59
CA LYS A 131 -16.22 -21.79 -4.52
C LYS A 131 -16.17 -20.45 -5.27
N CYS A 132 -15.71 -19.38 -4.64
CA CYS A 132 -15.57 -18.06 -5.27
C CYS A 132 -14.37 -17.99 -6.24
N GLY A 133 -13.32 -18.79 -6.01
CA GLY A 133 -12.15 -18.94 -6.87
C GLY A 133 -10.79 -18.76 -6.18
N TRP A 134 -10.70 -18.99 -4.87
CA TRP A 134 -9.44 -18.88 -4.11
C TRP A 134 -8.74 -20.23 -3.89
N PRO A 135 -7.39 -20.28 -3.87
CA PRO A 135 -6.46 -19.21 -4.26
C PRO A 135 -6.50 -18.96 -5.78
N VAL A 136 -6.21 -17.73 -6.21
CA VAL A 136 -6.24 -17.39 -7.64
C VAL A 136 -5.02 -17.95 -8.35
N ALA A 137 -5.26 -18.66 -9.46
CA ALA A 137 -4.19 -19.10 -10.34
C ALA A 137 -3.44 -17.89 -10.93
N CYS A 138 -2.18 -17.74 -10.55
CA CYS A 138 -1.28 -16.71 -11.03
C CYS A 138 0.10 -17.32 -11.34
N SER A 139 0.96 -16.57 -12.02
CA SER A 139 2.35 -16.96 -12.25
C SER A 139 3.13 -17.02 -10.94
N GLU A 140 4.13 -17.90 -10.87
CA GLU A 140 5.11 -17.91 -9.77
C GLU A 140 5.68 -16.50 -9.53
N PRO A 141 5.77 -16.03 -8.26
CA PRO A 141 6.29 -14.70 -7.96
C PRO A 141 7.75 -14.53 -8.42
N LEU A 142 8.07 -13.41 -9.08
CA LEU A 142 9.45 -13.12 -9.48
C LEU A 142 10.37 -12.91 -8.25
N PRO A 143 11.70 -13.11 -8.40
CA PRO A 143 12.65 -12.91 -7.31
C PRO A 143 12.49 -11.54 -6.62
N GLY A 144 12.46 -11.56 -5.28
CA GLY A 144 12.24 -10.36 -4.46
C GLY A 144 10.78 -9.97 -4.26
N ALA A 145 9.80 -10.75 -4.76
CA ALA A 145 8.41 -10.64 -4.33
C ALA A 145 8.28 -10.80 -2.80
N ILE A 146 7.26 -10.15 -2.24
CA ILE A 146 6.99 -10.08 -0.80
C ILE A 146 5.85 -11.04 -0.44
N LEU A 147 4.81 -11.08 -1.29
CA LEU A 147 3.65 -11.96 -1.13
C LEU A 147 3.81 -13.21 -2.02
N PRO A 148 3.47 -14.42 -1.55
CA PRO A 148 2.86 -14.73 -0.24
C PRO A 148 3.90 -15.05 0.86
N ALA A 149 5.19 -14.79 0.64
CA ALA A 149 6.30 -15.24 1.51
C ALA A 149 6.50 -14.42 2.81
N LYS A 150 5.84 -13.26 2.93
CA LYS A 150 5.77 -12.42 4.13
C LYS A 150 4.38 -11.85 4.32
N ARG A 151 4.05 -11.44 5.55
CA ARG A 151 2.90 -10.58 5.85
C ARG A 151 3.36 -9.13 5.94
N ILE A 152 2.69 -8.21 5.26
CA ILE A 152 2.95 -6.76 5.39
C ILE A 152 2.09 -6.22 6.54
N VAL A 153 2.70 -5.46 7.45
CA VAL A 153 2.00 -4.73 8.52
C VAL A 153 2.30 -3.24 8.36
N ALA A 154 1.27 -2.44 8.10
CA ALA A 154 1.37 -1.06 7.66
C ALA A 154 0.69 -0.08 8.62
N TYR A 155 1.35 1.04 8.92
CA TYR A 155 0.70 2.21 9.53
C TYR A 155 0.30 3.21 8.44
N TYR A 156 -0.98 3.60 8.41
CA TYR A 156 -1.54 4.49 7.39
C TYR A 156 -1.73 5.91 7.90
N GLY A 157 -1.75 6.87 6.98
CA GLY A 157 -2.16 8.25 7.23
C GLY A 157 -1.19 9.26 6.62
N ASN A 158 -1.10 10.43 7.23
CA ASN A 158 -0.29 11.54 6.74
C ASN A 158 0.25 12.35 7.94
N PRO A 159 1.55 12.69 8.02
CA PRO A 159 2.12 13.44 9.15
C PRO A 159 1.45 14.80 9.43
N MET A 160 0.75 15.35 8.42
CA MET A 160 0.02 16.62 8.52
C MET A 160 -1.39 16.51 9.12
N SER A 161 -1.81 15.34 9.61
CA SER A 161 -3.02 15.21 10.43
C SER A 161 -2.95 14.07 11.43
N ARG A 162 -3.35 14.36 12.67
CA ARG A 162 -3.49 13.37 13.76
C ARG A 162 -4.75 12.52 13.65
N ARG A 163 -5.59 12.80 12.65
CA ARG A 163 -6.92 12.18 12.43
C ARG A 163 -6.99 11.34 11.16
N MET A 164 -5.96 11.41 10.31
CA MET A 164 -5.89 10.66 9.04
C MET A 164 -5.28 9.25 9.21
N GLY A 165 -4.69 8.96 10.38
CA GLY A 165 -4.31 7.60 10.78
C GLY A 165 -3.06 7.53 11.68
N ALA A 166 -2.80 6.33 12.20
CA ALA A 166 -1.67 5.98 13.06
C ALA A 166 -0.30 6.56 12.63
N LEU A 167 -0.03 6.69 11.32
CA LEU A 167 1.21 7.29 10.80
C LEU A 167 1.38 8.77 11.18
N GLY A 168 0.27 9.52 11.29
CA GLY A 168 0.24 10.94 11.66
C GLY A 168 -0.28 11.22 13.08
N GLN A 169 -0.88 10.23 13.75
CA GLN A 169 -1.46 10.39 15.09
C GLN A 169 -0.41 10.67 16.17
N TYR A 170 0.79 10.08 16.05
CA TYR A 170 1.84 10.11 17.08
C TYR A 170 3.12 10.82 16.58
N PRO A 171 3.99 11.32 17.48
CA PRO A 171 5.37 11.70 17.12
C PRO A 171 6.12 10.53 16.47
N LYS A 172 7.05 10.81 15.55
CA LYS A 172 7.78 9.80 14.74
C LYS A 172 8.30 8.62 15.58
N GLU A 173 9.03 8.90 16.65
CA GLU A 173 9.69 7.88 17.48
C GLU A 173 8.67 6.97 18.20
N GLU A 174 7.53 7.54 18.62
CA GLU A 174 6.42 6.77 19.20
C GLU A 174 5.67 5.97 18.13
N MET A 175 5.45 6.57 16.95
CA MET A 175 4.80 5.93 15.80
C MET A 175 5.58 4.68 15.34
N LEU A 176 6.89 4.80 15.16
CA LEU A 176 7.76 3.68 14.77
C LEU A 176 7.85 2.60 15.86
N LYS A 177 7.92 3.00 17.14
CA LYS A 177 7.86 2.06 18.27
C LYS A 177 6.54 1.27 18.28
N ARG A 178 5.40 1.92 18.06
CA ARG A 178 4.08 1.27 18.03
C ARG A 178 3.92 0.34 16.81
N LEU A 179 4.39 0.75 15.63
CA LEU A 179 4.43 -0.11 14.45
C LEU A 179 5.24 -1.39 14.73
N LYS A 180 6.38 -1.26 15.42
CA LYS A 180 7.22 -2.39 15.84
C LYS A 180 6.54 -3.30 16.87
N GLU A 181 5.72 -2.74 17.76
CA GLU A 181 4.89 -3.50 18.69
C GLU A 181 3.85 -4.35 17.96
N GLU A 182 3.10 -3.78 17.00
CA GLU A 182 2.16 -4.54 16.16
C GLU A 182 2.86 -5.62 15.31
N VAL A 183 4.04 -5.31 14.74
CA VAL A 183 4.88 -6.31 14.04
C VAL A 183 5.18 -7.50 14.94
N ASN A 184 5.63 -7.26 16.19
CA ASN A 184 5.91 -8.32 17.15
C ASN A 184 4.66 -9.16 17.49
N GLU A 185 3.48 -8.55 17.61
CA GLU A 185 2.24 -9.31 17.86
C GLU A 185 1.82 -10.17 16.67
N TRP A 186 2.05 -9.71 15.43
CA TRP A 186 1.83 -10.53 14.24
C TRP A 186 2.83 -11.68 14.10
N GLU A 187 4.10 -11.47 14.43
CA GLU A 187 5.11 -12.55 14.45
C GLU A 187 4.83 -13.58 15.54
N LYS A 188 4.29 -13.19 16.71
CA LYS A 188 3.82 -14.12 17.74
C LYS A 188 2.59 -14.91 17.31
N ALA A 189 1.65 -14.26 16.63
CA ALA A 189 0.38 -14.87 16.22
C ALA A 189 0.54 -15.87 15.07
N ASP A 190 1.50 -15.65 14.17
CA ASP A 190 1.83 -16.55 13.06
C ASP A 190 3.35 -16.66 12.83
N PRO A 191 4.08 -17.41 13.70
CA PRO A 191 5.54 -17.51 13.64
C PRO A 191 6.11 -18.20 12.39
N LYS A 192 5.25 -18.63 11.45
CA LYS A 192 5.64 -19.26 10.19
C LYS A 192 5.75 -18.27 9.03
N LEU A 193 5.13 -17.09 9.14
CA LEU A 193 5.10 -16.09 8.08
C LEU A 193 5.75 -14.78 8.56
N PRO A 194 7.02 -14.52 8.20
CA PRO A 194 7.76 -13.34 8.64
C PRO A 194 7.02 -12.03 8.31
N VAL A 195 7.12 -11.06 9.21
CA VAL A 195 6.44 -9.77 9.03
C VAL A 195 7.37 -8.76 8.35
N GLN A 196 6.80 -7.92 7.52
CA GLN A 196 7.46 -6.81 6.85
C GLN A 196 6.76 -5.50 7.24
N PRO A 197 7.39 -4.63 8.06
CA PRO A 197 6.82 -3.33 8.38
C PRO A 197 6.67 -2.46 7.14
N ALA A 198 5.70 -1.55 7.17
CA ALA A 198 5.46 -0.54 6.15
C ALA A 198 4.91 0.77 6.73
N LEU A 199 5.26 1.89 6.09
CA LEU A 199 4.59 3.17 6.24
C LEU A 199 3.74 3.41 4.99
N HIS A 200 2.45 3.67 5.16
CA HIS A 200 1.52 3.93 4.05
C HIS A 200 1.08 5.40 4.08
N LEU A 201 1.82 6.22 3.34
CA LEU A 201 1.62 7.66 3.28
C LEU A 201 0.52 8.02 2.28
N VAL A 202 -0.50 8.77 2.71
CA VAL A 202 -1.45 9.41 1.80
C VAL A 202 -0.77 10.60 1.10
N ALA A 203 -0.16 10.31 -0.06
CA ALA A 203 0.68 11.22 -0.83
C ALA A 203 -0.14 12.15 -1.75
N VAL A 204 -1.38 11.76 -2.08
CA VAL A 204 -2.40 12.67 -2.59
C VAL A 204 -3.65 12.48 -1.74
N VAL A 205 -4.08 13.56 -1.09
CA VAL A 205 -5.25 13.58 -0.20
C VAL A 205 -6.42 14.22 -0.94
N ALA A 206 -7.60 13.60 -0.92
CA ALA A 206 -8.82 14.20 -1.48
C ALA A 206 -9.30 15.36 -0.61
N GLN A 207 -9.90 16.39 -1.22
CA GLN A 207 -10.28 17.62 -0.53
C GLN A 207 -11.74 17.95 -0.83
N ASP A 208 -12.46 18.43 0.18
CA ASP A 208 -13.81 19.00 0.08
C ASP A 208 -13.81 20.36 -0.64
N ILE A 209 -12.73 21.13 -0.53
CA ILE A 209 -12.51 22.40 -1.21
C ILE A 209 -11.69 22.19 -2.51
N PRO A 210 -12.06 22.82 -3.64
CA PRO A 210 -11.26 22.74 -4.86
C PRO A 210 -9.93 23.51 -4.70
N GLY A 211 -8.80 22.80 -4.88
CA GLY A 211 -7.49 23.43 -5.05
C GLY A 211 -7.40 24.22 -6.38
N LYS A 212 -6.27 24.92 -6.60
CA LYS A 212 -6.07 25.84 -7.75
C LYS A 212 -6.35 25.25 -9.15
N SER A 213 -6.29 23.93 -9.31
CA SER A 213 -6.59 23.21 -10.56
C SER A 213 -8.06 22.78 -10.71
N GLY A 214 -8.92 23.05 -9.72
CA GLY A 214 -10.30 22.57 -9.66
C GLY A 214 -10.45 21.07 -9.37
N LYS A 215 -9.38 20.38 -8.97
CA LYS A 215 -9.32 18.90 -8.93
C LYS A 215 -9.66 18.23 -7.59
N TYR A 216 -10.13 18.98 -6.59
CA TYR A 216 -10.58 18.46 -5.28
C TYR A 216 -9.58 17.49 -4.62
N ARG A 217 -8.29 17.83 -4.67
CA ARG A 217 -7.18 17.04 -4.15
C ARG A 217 -6.00 17.94 -3.79
N LYS A 218 -5.22 17.56 -2.78
CA LYS A 218 -3.91 18.15 -2.44
C LYS A 218 -2.82 17.10 -2.64
N ILE A 219 -1.86 17.38 -3.52
CA ILE A 219 -0.62 16.59 -3.64
C ILE A 219 0.29 16.99 -2.48
N MET A 220 0.92 16.02 -1.82
CA MET A 220 1.94 16.28 -0.81
C MET A 220 3.27 16.67 -1.45
N ASP A 221 3.98 17.57 -0.79
CA ASP A 221 5.28 18.09 -1.16
C ASP A 221 6.31 16.94 -1.26
N ASP A 222 7.14 16.93 -2.31
CA ASP A 222 8.07 15.82 -2.55
C ASP A 222 9.12 15.67 -1.42
N ASP A 223 9.43 16.75 -0.69
CA ASP A 223 10.23 16.73 0.55
C ASP A 223 9.53 15.96 1.69
N MET A 224 8.20 16.06 1.80
CA MET A 224 7.42 15.32 2.80
C MET A 224 7.38 13.82 2.46
N VAL A 225 7.33 13.48 1.17
CA VAL A 225 7.48 12.09 0.70
C VAL A 225 8.87 11.56 1.01
N ASN A 226 9.93 12.34 0.77
CA ASN A 226 11.30 11.97 1.13
C ASN A 226 11.50 11.83 2.65
N MET A 227 10.85 12.66 3.46
CA MET A 227 10.88 12.58 4.93
C MET A 227 10.34 11.24 5.43
N VAL A 228 9.14 10.84 4.99
CA VAL A 228 8.54 9.55 5.39
C VAL A 228 9.31 8.38 4.77
N TYR A 229 9.90 8.53 3.58
CA TYR A 229 10.80 7.52 3.00
C TYR A 229 12.08 7.32 3.83
N ALA A 230 12.62 8.39 4.43
CA ALA A 230 13.73 8.27 5.37
C ALA A 230 13.33 7.45 6.60
N TRP A 231 12.17 7.76 7.21
CA TRP A 231 11.66 7.02 8.37
C TRP A 231 11.41 5.54 8.06
N ALA A 232 10.89 5.23 6.86
CA ALA A 232 10.71 3.84 6.42
C ALA A 232 12.06 3.09 6.38
N LYS A 233 13.09 3.72 5.81
CA LYS A 233 14.44 3.11 5.72
C LYS A 233 15.13 2.92 7.08
N GLU A 234 14.85 3.78 8.07
CA GLU A 234 15.40 3.63 9.43
C GLU A 234 14.98 2.28 10.07
N GLU A 235 13.71 1.90 9.97
CA GLU A 235 13.17 0.61 10.47
C GLU A 235 13.17 -0.51 9.41
N LYS A 236 13.80 -0.30 8.24
CA LYS A 236 13.80 -1.24 7.08
C LYS A 236 12.39 -1.62 6.60
N ALA A 237 11.46 -0.69 6.77
CA ALA A 237 10.07 -0.78 6.35
C ALA A 237 9.90 -0.40 4.87
N LEU A 238 8.82 -0.89 4.26
CA LEU A 238 8.37 -0.46 2.94
C LEU A 238 7.75 0.94 3.03
N LEU A 239 7.75 1.67 1.92
CA LEU A 239 6.90 2.85 1.76
C LEU A 239 5.79 2.55 0.77
N PHE A 240 4.54 2.77 1.14
CA PHE A 240 3.43 2.85 0.19
C PHE A 240 3.02 4.31 0.02
N LEU A 241 2.73 4.70 -1.21
CA LEU A 241 2.14 6.00 -1.55
C LEU A 241 0.67 5.77 -1.91
N ASP A 242 -0.27 6.26 -1.11
CA ASP A 242 -1.68 6.28 -1.52
C ASP A 242 -2.00 7.49 -2.40
N ILE A 243 -2.89 7.27 -3.36
CA ILE A 243 -3.40 8.29 -4.27
C ILE A 243 -4.93 8.36 -4.22
N GLN A 244 -5.43 9.35 -3.49
CA GLN A 244 -6.82 9.81 -3.53
C GLN A 244 -6.98 10.82 -4.68
N THR A 245 -7.57 10.40 -5.80
CA THR A 245 -7.58 11.16 -7.06
C THR A 245 -8.49 12.39 -7.08
N GLY A 246 -9.58 12.41 -6.32
CA GLY A 246 -10.58 13.48 -6.38
C GLY A 246 -11.23 13.53 -7.77
N HIS A 247 -11.07 14.65 -8.49
CA HIS A 247 -11.61 14.84 -9.86
C HIS A 247 -10.55 14.68 -10.96
N GLU A 248 -9.42 14.05 -10.67
CA GLU A 248 -8.38 13.78 -11.66
C GLU A 248 -8.35 12.32 -12.10
N ASP A 249 -7.92 12.06 -13.34
CA ASP A 249 -7.67 10.69 -13.80
C ASP A 249 -6.33 10.21 -13.21
N ILE A 250 -6.30 9.00 -12.66
CA ILE A 250 -5.07 8.34 -12.22
C ILE A 250 -3.99 8.30 -13.32
N ARG A 251 -4.41 8.31 -14.60
CA ARG A 251 -3.55 8.35 -15.79
C ARG A 251 -2.71 9.62 -15.93
N THR A 252 -3.22 10.78 -15.50
CA THR A 252 -2.42 12.03 -15.51
C THR A 252 -1.62 12.23 -14.24
N LEU A 253 -2.07 11.61 -13.13
CA LEU A 253 -1.50 11.81 -11.80
C LEU A 253 -0.35 10.83 -11.47
N LEU A 254 -0.58 9.52 -11.63
CA LEU A 254 0.38 8.49 -11.22
C LEU A 254 1.79 8.66 -11.82
N PRO A 255 1.96 9.06 -13.11
CA PRO A 255 3.29 9.28 -13.68
C PRO A 255 4.17 10.29 -12.91
N ARG A 256 3.60 11.24 -12.17
CA ARG A 256 4.37 12.15 -11.30
C ARG A 256 5.27 11.38 -10.33
N PHE A 257 4.79 10.26 -9.80
CA PHE A 257 5.46 9.52 -8.73
C PHE A 257 6.54 8.54 -9.22
N GLU A 258 6.84 8.48 -10.53
CA GLU A 258 7.96 7.68 -11.05
C GLU A 258 9.29 7.99 -10.33
N TRP A 259 9.52 9.25 -9.93
CA TRP A 259 10.77 9.66 -9.28
C TRP A 259 11.07 8.89 -7.97
N ILE A 260 10.03 8.45 -7.27
CA ILE A 260 10.08 7.73 -5.98
C ILE A 260 9.70 6.24 -6.13
N LEU A 261 8.71 5.89 -6.97
CA LEU A 261 8.30 4.50 -7.23
C LEU A 261 9.41 3.65 -7.91
N LYS A 262 10.40 4.29 -8.54
CA LYS A 262 11.60 3.62 -9.08
C LYS A 262 12.52 3.01 -8.01
N ASN A 263 12.36 3.34 -6.73
CA ASN A 263 13.10 2.68 -5.64
C ASN A 263 12.46 1.31 -5.36
N PRO A 264 13.22 0.24 -5.06
CA PRO A 264 12.68 -1.12 -5.00
C PRO A 264 11.61 -1.30 -3.91
N ASP A 265 11.86 -0.71 -2.75
CA ASP A 265 11.11 -0.73 -1.49
C ASP A 265 9.87 0.21 -1.43
N VAL A 266 9.59 0.94 -2.52
CA VAL A 266 8.41 1.81 -2.63
C VAL A 266 7.30 1.13 -3.44
N HIS A 267 6.07 1.21 -2.95
CA HIS A 267 4.86 0.56 -3.46
C HIS A 267 3.70 1.56 -3.55
N LEU A 268 2.52 1.11 -4.02
CA LEU A 268 1.39 2.00 -4.33
C LEU A 268 0.10 1.55 -3.63
N GLY A 269 -0.60 2.50 -3.03
CA GLY A 269 -2.02 2.42 -2.66
C GLY A 269 -2.88 3.22 -3.64
N ILE A 270 -4.13 2.79 -3.84
CA ILE A 270 -5.17 3.62 -4.44
C ILE A 270 -6.49 3.47 -3.66
N ASP A 271 -7.13 4.60 -3.37
CA ASP A 271 -8.44 4.70 -2.72
C ASP A 271 -9.58 4.92 -3.75
N PRO A 272 -10.24 3.87 -4.27
CA PRO A 272 -11.39 4.02 -5.15
C PRO A 272 -12.52 4.88 -4.59
N GLU A 273 -12.71 4.92 -3.27
CA GLU A 273 -13.72 5.77 -2.64
C GLU A 273 -13.52 7.27 -2.88
N PHE A 274 -12.30 7.69 -3.25
CA PHE A 274 -11.98 9.06 -3.63
C PHE A 274 -11.80 9.25 -5.15
N ASN A 275 -11.97 8.20 -5.96
CA ASN A 275 -11.95 8.33 -7.42
C ASN A 275 -13.31 8.78 -7.95
N LEU A 276 -13.49 10.10 -8.04
CA LEU A 276 -14.75 10.76 -8.34
C LEU A 276 -14.77 11.41 -9.73
N VAL A 277 -13.71 11.22 -10.54
CA VAL A 277 -13.53 11.79 -11.90
C VAL A 277 -14.72 11.61 -12.84
N THR A 278 -15.45 10.48 -12.77
CA THR A 278 -16.65 10.22 -13.59
C THR A 278 -17.90 10.94 -13.09
N SER A 279 -17.93 11.29 -11.80
CA SER A 279 -19.13 11.84 -11.12
C SER A 279 -19.04 13.34 -10.83
N LEU A 280 -17.83 13.88 -10.71
CA LEU A 280 -17.51 15.27 -10.40
C LEU A 280 -18.22 15.84 -9.16
N VAL A 281 -18.69 14.99 -8.25
CA VAL A 281 -19.22 15.41 -6.94
C VAL A 281 -18.10 15.53 -5.92
N VAL A 282 -18.28 16.40 -4.92
CA VAL A 282 -17.25 16.74 -3.94
C VAL A 282 -16.84 15.51 -3.11
N PRO A 283 -15.54 15.23 -2.88
CA PRO A 283 -15.10 14.18 -1.97
C PRO A 283 -15.77 14.21 -0.59
N GLY A 284 -16.09 13.04 -0.04
CA GLY A 284 -16.84 12.91 1.22
C GLY A 284 -18.35 13.13 1.10
N THR A 285 -18.87 13.56 -0.06
CA THR A 285 -20.34 13.60 -0.32
C THR A 285 -20.87 12.32 -0.95
N LYS A 286 -20.02 11.59 -1.66
CA LYS A 286 -20.33 10.30 -2.30
C LYS A 286 -19.04 9.47 -2.38
N ILE A 287 -19.22 8.15 -2.41
CA ILE A 287 -18.15 7.17 -2.66
C ILE A 287 -17.86 7.12 -4.17
N GLY A 288 -16.59 7.21 -4.53
CA GLY A 288 -16.07 7.01 -5.88
C GLY A 288 -16.03 5.54 -6.31
N THR A 289 -15.40 5.27 -7.45
CA THR A 289 -15.16 3.91 -7.96
C THR A 289 -13.98 3.88 -8.93
N TYR A 290 -13.27 2.75 -9.01
CA TYR A 290 -12.35 2.43 -10.10
C TYR A 290 -12.89 1.26 -10.90
N ASP A 291 -12.77 1.29 -12.23
CA ASP A 291 -12.94 0.06 -13.01
C ASP A 291 -11.64 -0.73 -13.06
N ALA A 292 -11.76 -2.02 -13.40
CA ALA A 292 -10.63 -2.82 -13.87
C ALA A 292 -9.83 -2.11 -14.99
N ALA A 293 -10.45 -1.26 -15.81
CA ALA A 293 -9.75 -0.44 -16.81
C ALA A 293 -8.72 0.55 -16.22
N GLU A 294 -9.01 1.20 -15.08
CA GLU A 294 -8.03 2.04 -14.37
C GLU A 294 -6.99 1.17 -13.67
N ILE A 295 -7.41 0.11 -12.97
CA ILE A 295 -6.49 -0.79 -12.24
C ILE A 295 -5.51 -1.46 -13.21
N ASN A 296 -5.94 -1.83 -14.42
CA ASN A 296 -5.07 -2.39 -15.46
C ASN A 296 -4.03 -1.41 -15.99
N PHE A 297 -4.38 -0.10 -16.07
CA PHE A 297 -3.40 0.94 -16.36
C PHE A 297 -2.39 1.09 -15.22
N VAL A 298 -2.84 1.04 -13.96
CA VAL A 298 -1.95 1.12 -12.79
C VAL A 298 -1.00 -0.08 -12.74
N THR A 299 -1.47 -1.31 -12.99
CA THR A 299 -0.57 -2.48 -13.06
C THR A 299 0.38 -2.42 -14.27
N GLU A 300 -0.04 -1.84 -15.40
CA GLU A 300 0.84 -1.63 -16.56
C GLU A 300 1.97 -0.62 -16.26
N PHE A 301 1.63 0.50 -15.64
CA PHE A 301 2.61 1.50 -15.23
C PHE A 301 3.63 0.92 -14.24
N LEU A 302 3.17 0.20 -13.21
CA LEU A 302 4.06 -0.45 -12.24
C LEU A 302 4.92 -1.56 -12.88
N GLN A 303 4.37 -2.36 -13.81
CA GLN A 303 5.15 -3.30 -14.63
C GLN A 303 6.24 -2.57 -15.44
N GLY A 304 5.89 -1.45 -16.07
CA GLY A 304 6.84 -0.61 -16.81
C GLY A 304 8.00 -0.13 -15.94
N LEU A 305 7.74 0.32 -14.71
CA LEU A 305 8.80 0.70 -13.76
C LEU A 305 9.70 -0.50 -13.39
N VAL A 306 9.11 -1.67 -13.11
CA VAL A 306 9.86 -2.88 -12.77
C VAL A 306 10.78 -3.31 -13.92
N GLN A 307 10.26 -3.35 -15.15
CA GLN A 307 11.01 -3.73 -16.34
C GLN A 307 12.09 -2.69 -16.71
N LYS A 308 11.82 -1.39 -16.53
CA LYS A 308 12.71 -0.27 -16.82
C LYS A 308 13.88 -0.20 -15.83
N TYR A 309 13.60 -0.29 -14.53
CA TYR A 309 14.58 -0.09 -13.45
C TYR A 309 15.11 -1.39 -12.83
N LYS A 310 14.69 -2.57 -13.32
CA LYS A 310 15.12 -3.92 -12.86
C LYS A 310 14.83 -4.14 -11.38
N LEU A 311 13.62 -3.79 -10.96
CA LEU A 311 13.18 -3.85 -9.57
C LEU A 311 12.61 -5.24 -9.21
N PRO A 312 12.48 -5.56 -7.92
CA PRO A 312 11.53 -6.57 -7.46
C PRO A 312 10.09 -6.19 -7.82
N PRO A 313 9.15 -7.17 -7.87
CA PRO A 313 7.74 -6.89 -8.08
C PRO A 313 7.17 -5.87 -7.11
N LYS A 314 6.31 -4.98 -7.61
CA LYS A 314 5.60 -4.01 -6.79
C LYS A 314 4.43 -4.65 -6.06
N VAL A 315 4.03 -4.07 -4.94
CA VAL A 315 2.71 -4.31 -4.35
C VAL A 315 1.78 -3.17 -4.77
N LEU A 316 0.57 -3.52 -5.19
CA LEU A 316 -0.53 -2.59 -5.44
C LEU A 316 -1.66 -2.91 -4.46
N THR A 317 -1.91 -2.02 -3.51
CA THR A 317 -3.04 -2.12 -2.59
C THR A 317 -4.22 -1.31 -3.12
N VAL A 318 -5.40 -1.93 -3.22
CA VAL A 318 -6.63 -1.28 -3.67
C VAL A 318 -7.63 -1.29 -2.53
N HIS A 319 -7.95 -0.10 -2.01
CA HIS A 319 -8.74 0.11 -0.80
C HIS A 319 -10.24 -0.01 -1.07
N ARG A 320 -10.77 -1.22 -0.90
CA ARG A 320 -12.16 -1.59 -1.23
C ARG A 320 -13.06 -1.46 0.00
N PHE A 321 -13.52 -0.23 0.25
CA PHE A 321 -14.49 0.10 1.31
C PHE A 321 -15.89 -0.46 1.04
N THR A 322 -16.32 -0.47 -0.23
CA THR A 322 -17.60 -1.08 -0.68
C THR A 322 -17.39 -1.96 -1.90
N GLN A 323 -18.29 -2.91 -2.17
CA GLN A 323 -18.23 -3.77 -3.36
C GLN A 323 -18.10 -2.96 -4.65
N ASN A 324 -18.99 -1.99 -4.86
CA ASN A 324 -19.02 -1.14 -6.05
C ASN A 324 -17.86 -0.12 -6.11
N GLY A 325 -16.98 -0.07 -5.11
CA GLY A 325 -15.72 0.69 -5.20
C GLY A 325 -14.79 0.15 -6.28
N VAL A 326 -14.90 -1.12 -6.67
CA VAL A 326 -14.15 -1.68 -7.82
C VAL A 326 -15.10 -2.38 -8.79
N THR A 327 -15.39 -1.75 -9.93
CA THR A 327 -16.21 -2.37 -10.98
C THR A 327 -15.41 -3.31 -11.87
N ASN A 328 -16.10 -4.30 -12.45
CA ASN A 328 -15.53 -5.30 -13.36
C ASN A 328 -14.30 -6.08 -12.82
N ALA A 329 -14.14 -6.27 -11.51
CA ALA A 329 -12.93 -6.83 -10.88
C ALA A 329 -12.34 -8.10 -11.55
N ARG A 330 -13.18 -8.97 -12.11
CA ARG A 330 -12.76 -10.18 -12.87
C ARG A 330 -12.04 -9.89 -14.20
N LYS A 331 -11.94 -8.63 -14.62
CA LYS A 331 -11.16 -8.15 -15.78
C LYS A 331 -9.80 -7.54 -15.37
N ILE A 332 -9.43 -7.58 -14.09
CA ILE A 332 -8.11 -7.15 -13.64
C ILE A 332 -7.06 -8.15 -14.16
N VAL A 333 -6.07 -7.66 -14.89
CA VAL A 333 -4.98 -8.44 -15.47
C VAL A 333 -3.84 -8.51 -14.45
N LEU A 334 -3.58 -9.73 -13.96
CA LEU A 334 -2.42 -10.01 -13.12
C LEU A 334 -1.15 -10.00 -13.96
N ARG A 335 -0.06 -9.48 -13.39
CA ARG A 335 1.26 -9.34 -14.04
C ARG A 335 2.33 -9.87 -13.08
N PRO A 336 3.33 -10.67 -13.53
CA PRO A 336 4.39 -11.18 -12.64
C PRO A 336 5.13 -10.07 -11.85
N GLU A 337 5.17 -8.86 -12.40
CA GLU A 337 5.79 -7.67 -11.82
C GLU A 337 4.94 -6.94 -10.78
N VAL A 338 3.66 -7.30 -10.58
CA VAL A 338 2.74 -6.59 -9.67
C VAL A 338 1.88 -7.55 -8.85
N GLN A 339 2.07 -7.52 -7.53
CA GLN A 339 1.29 -8.25 -6.54
C GLN A 339 0.07 -7.41 -6.14
N VAL A 340 -1.13 -7.84 -6.54
CA VAL A 340 -2.37 -7.06 -6.32
C VAL A 340 -3.08 -7.50 -5.04
N VAL A 341 -3.26 -6.58 -4.10
CA VAL A 341 -3.98 -6.76 -2.84
C VAL A 341 -5.34 -6.08 -2.94
N MET A 342 -6.42 -6.87 -2.85
CA MET A 342 -7.74 -6.31 -2.55
C MET A 342 -7.86 -6.13 -1.04
N HIS A 343 -7.94 -4.87 -0.60
CA HIS A 343 -7.92 -4.49 0.81
C HIS A 343 -9.33 -4.18 1.31
N MET A 344 -9.78 -4.85 2.38
CA MET A 344 -11.06 -4.55 3.02
C MET A 344 -10.90 -3.31 3.90
N ASP A 345 -11.50 -2.19 3.48
CA ASP A 345 -11.34 -0.87 4.13
C ASP A 345 -12.50 -0.47 5.06
N GLY A 346 -13.46 -1.37 5.28
CA GLY A 346 -14.61 -1.13 6.14
C GLY A 346 -14.25 -0.96 7.62
N TRP A 347 -14.88 0.01 8.29
CA TRP A 347 -14.79 0.22 9.75
C TRP A 347 -16.07 -0.20 10.49
N GLY A 348 -15.94 -0.46 11.79
CA GLY A 348 -17.04 -0.80 12.71
C GLY A 348 -16.84 -2.15 13.40
N GLY A 349 -17.89 -2.63 14.08
CA GLY A 349 -17.85 -3.88 14.85
C GLY A 349 -17.44 -5.11 14.02
N SER A 350 -16.77 -6.06 14.67
CA SER A 350 -16.10 -7.20 14.01
C SER A 350 -17.01 -8.02 13.08
N TRP A 351 -18.28 -8.19 13.43
CA TRP A 351 -19.27 -8.89 12.60
C TRP A 351 -19.50 -8.23 11.24
N LEU A 352 -19.47 -6.89 11.19
CA LEU A 352 -19.67 -6.11 9.96
C LEU A 352 -18.42 -6.22 9.09
N LYS A 353 -17.22 -6.02 9.66
CA LYS A 353 -15.95 -6.15 8.93
C LYS A 353 -15.74 -7.56 8.36
N ARG A 354 -16.11 -8.60 9.11
CA ARG A 354 -16.16 -10.00 8.67
C ARG A 354 -17.15 -10.23 7.52
N THR A 355 -18.28 -9.53 7.52
CA THR A 355 -19.29 -9.56 6.45
C THR A 355 -18.79 -8.84 5.19
N SER A 356 -18.28 -7.61 5.31
CA SER A 356 -17.66 -6.85 4.21
C SER A 356 -16.46 -7.58 3.60
N TYR A 357 -15.64 -8.26 4.40
CA TYR A 357 -14.57 -9.11 3.89
C TYR A 357 -15.10 -10.24 3.01
N ARG A 358 -16.10 -11.00 3.50
CA ARG A 358 -16.76 -12.06 2.74
C ARG A 358 -17.34 -11.54 1.42
N ASP A 359 -18.12 -10.47 1.48
CA ASP A 359 -18.95 -10.02 0.37
C ASP A 359 -18.21 -9.15 -0.65
N TYR A 360 -17.22 -8.35 -0.21
CA TYR A 360 -16.53 -7.40 -1.09
C TYR A 360 -15.17 -7.91 -1.55
N VAL A 361 -14.51 -8.79 -0.78
CA VAL A 361 -13.17 -9.32 -1.10
C VAL A 361 -13.22 -10.81 -1.44
N VAL A 362 -13.80 -11.66 -0.59
CA VAL A 362 -13.79 -13.12 -0.84
C VAL A 362 -14.67 -13.50 -2.04
N ALA A 363 -15.82 -12.86 -2.23
CA ALA A 363 -16.72 -13.11 -3.36
C ALA A 363 -16.13 -12.71 -4.74
N GLU A 364 -15.16 -11.80 -4.76
CA GLU A 364 -14.55 -11.24 -5.97
C GLU A 364 -13.01 -11.38 -5.95
N PRO A 365 -12.50 -12.61 -6.17
CA PRO A 365 -11.07 -12.88 -6.17
C PRO A 365 -10.28 -12.07 -7.20
N VAL A 366 -9.08 -11.63 -6.79
CA VAL A 366 -8.10 -10.96 -7.67
C VAL A 366 -6.72 -11.64 -7.57
N GLN A 367 -5.99 -11.52 -6.45
CA GLN A 367 -4.73 -12.27 -6.26
C GLN A 367 -4.40 -12.47 -4.78
N TYR A 368 -4.27 -11.37 -4.02
CA TYR A 368 -4.05 -11.39 -2.57
C TYR A 368 -5.12 -10.56 -1.84
N THR A 369 -5.24 -10.80 -0.53
CA THR A 369 -6.20 -10.11 0.34
C THR A 369 -5.49 -9.32 1.43
N GLY A 370 -6.14 -8.24 1.86
CA GLY A 370 -5.71 -7.46 3.01
C GLY A 370 -6.89 -6.91 3.82
N PHE A 371 -6.60 -6.38 5.01
CA PHE A 371 -7.62 -6.03 6.00
C PHE A 371 -7.19 -4.83 6.85
N LYS A 372 -8.06 -3.82 6.93
CA LYS A 372 -7.84 -2.62 7.74
C LYS A 372 -8.38 -2.77 9.17
N ILE A 373 -7.65 -2.26 10.14
CA ILE A 373 -8.04 -2.14 11.55
C ILE A 373 -8.03 -0.64 11.88
N PHE A 374 -9.14 -0.11 12.40
CA PHE A 374 -9.24 1.31 12.77
C PHE A 374 -9.31 1.41 14.28
N TYR A 375 -8.25 1.88 14.94
CA TYR A 375 -8.14 1.88 16.41
C TYR A 375 -9.34 2.55 17.09
N HIS A 376 -9.83 3.66 16.51
CA HIS A 376 -10.91 4.47 17.06
C HIS A 376 -12.28 4.22 16.41
N ASN A 377 -12.33 3.90 15.11
CA ASN A 377 -13.61 3.79 14.38
C ASN A 377 -14.27 2.43 14.59
N ASP A 378 -13.48 1.35 14.72
CA ASP A 378 -14.01 0.02 14.99
C ASP A 378 -14.55 -0.07 16.43
N THR A 379 -13.86 0.57 17.39
CA THR A 379 -14.21 0.60 18.82
C THR A 379 -15.29 1.62 19.20
N LYS A 380 -15.70 2.50 18.28
CA LYS A 380 -16.58 3.65 18.55
C LYS A 380 -17.94 3.32 19.20
N LYS A 381 -18.38 2.07 19.14
CA LYS A 381 -19.65 1.57 19.73
C LYS A 381 -19.45 0.64 20.93
N GLY A 382 -18.22 0.45 21.40
CA GLY A 382 -17.86 -0.52 22.44
C GLY A 382 -17.52 -1.93 21.91
N ASP A 383 -17.56 -2.13 20.60
CA ASP A 383 -17.02 -3.34 19.96
C ASP A 383 -15.50 -3.45 20.22
N PRO A 384 -14.94 -4.66 20.46
CA PRO A 384 -13.50 -4.86 20.53
C PRO A 384 -12.84 -4.80 19.14
N LEU A 385 -11.58 -4.40 19.08
CA LEU A 385 -10.74 -4.59 17.90
C LEU A 385 -10.59 -6.09 17.59
N MET A 386 -10.59 -6.44 16.31
CA MET A 386 -10.24 -7.79 15.88
C MET A 386 -8.73 -8.02 16.03
N ALA A 387 -8.34 -9.04 16.80
CA ALA A 387 -6.95 -9.35 17.06
C ALA A 387 -6.30 -10.08 15.85
N PRO A 388 -4.96 -10.21 15.77
CA PRO A 388 -4.32 -11.04 14.75
C PRO A 388 -4.92 -12.46 14.66
N ALA A 389 -5.26 -13.06 15.80
CA ALA A 389 -5.93 -14.36 15.88
C ALA A 389 -7.36 -14.39 15.27
N ASP A 390 -8.08 -13.28 15.24
CA ASP A 390 -9.37 -13.17 14.52
C ASP A 390 -9.16 -13.19 13.01
N LEU A 391 -8.17 -12.45 12.52
CA LEU A 391 -7.88 -12.30 11.09
C LEU A 391 -7.24 -13.56 10.51
N LEU A 392 -6.43 -14.29 11.28
CA LEU A 392 -5.86 -15.59 10.91
C LEU A 392 -6.92 -16.70 10.74
N ARG A 393 -8.17 -16.48 11.18
CA ARG A 393 -9.31 -17.39 10.93
C ARG A 393 -10.05 -17.11 9.61
N LEU A 394 -9.77 -15.99 8.96
CA LEU A 394 -10.38 -15.64 7.68
C LEU A 394 -9.82 -16.50 6.53
N ASN A 395 -10.63 -16.72 5.51
CA ASN A 395 -10.30 -17.48 4.31
C ASN A 395 -10.67 -16.66 3.06
N PRO A 396 -9.68 -16.20 2.24
CA PRO A 396 -8.24 -16.32 2.47
C PRO A 396 -7.79 -15.58 3.74
N GLN A 397 -6.61 -15.93 4.27
CA GLN A 397 -5.96 -15.15 5.33
C GLN A 397 -5.40 -13.84 4.75
N PRO A 398 -5.67 -12.66 5.35
CA PRO A 398 -5.05 -11.41 4.95
C PRO A 398 -3.52 -11.44 5.05
N LEU A 399 -2.85 -11.03 3.96
CA LEU A 399 -1.38 -10.94 3.87
C LEU A 399 -0.85 -9.50 3.94
N TYR A 400 -1.75 -8.51 3.83
CA TYR A 400 -1.46 -7.11 4.06
C TYR A 400 -2.44 -6.58 5.12
N ILE A 401 -1.89 -6.10 6.23
CA ILE A 401 -2.64 -5.57 7.38
C ILE A 401 -2.34 -4.08 7.47
N GLN A 402 -3.38 -3.25 7.66
CA GLN A 402 -3.21 -1.82 7.80
C GLN A 402 -3.90 -1.31 9.07
N TYR A 403 -3.20 -0.49 9.83
CA TYR A 403 -3.72 0.18 11.01
C TYR A 403 -3.93 1.67 10.73
N GLN A 404 -5.10 2.20 11.13
CA GLN A 404 -5.48 3.60 11.04
C GLN A 404 -5.95 4.15 12.40
#